data_AF-A0A0F9AUU8-F1
#
_entry.id   AF-A0A0F9AUU8-F1
#
_cell.length_a   1.000
_cell.length_b   1.000
_cell.length_c   1.000
_cell.angle_alpha   90.00
_cell.angle_beta   90.00
_cell.angle_gamma   90.00
#
_symmetry.space_group_name_H-M   'P 1'
#
loop_
_entity.id
_entity.type
_entity.pdbx_description
1 polymer ?
#
loop_
_entity_poly.entity_id
_entity_poly.type
_entity_poly.pdbx_seq_one_letter_code
_entity_poly.pdbx_strand_id
1 'polypeptide(L)'
;SLDDAALADALQSRVGNMQERLSRIKARAEKKRVLVLSAMEKAGLKNITEPDMTVSLRALSQPLVITDEHKIPQTYWDPQPLKLNRKKLKDALQSSKQVSGATLGNGAMTISVRTK
;
A
#
# COMPACT_ATOMS: atom_id res chain seq x y z
N SER A 1 9.98 5.12 -29.13
CA SER A 1 9.49 6.12 -30.11
C SER A 1 8.60 7.14 -29.41
N LEU A 2 8.34 8.30 -30.03
CA LEU A 2 7.31 9.22 -29.56
C LEU A 2 5.92 8.56 -29.56
N ASP A 3 5.66 7.67 -30.53
CA ASP A 3 4.42 6.92 -30.64
C ASP A 3 4.21 5.96 -29.46
N ASP A 4 5.29 5.31 -28.99
CA ASP A 4 5.22 4.42 -27.84
C ASP A 4 4.87 5.18 -26.55
N ALA A 5 5.39 6.41 -26.41
CA ALA A 5 5.05 7.27 -25.26
C ALA A 5 3.58 7.68 -25.30
N ALA A 6 3.07 8.09 -26.47
CA ALA A 6 1.65 8.43 -26.63
C ALA A 6 0.73 7.22 -26.37
N LEU A 7 1.12 6.03 -26.84
CA LEU A 7 0.37 4.79 -26.59
C LEU A 7 0.38 4.42 -25.11
N ALA A 8 1.53 4.57 -24.43
CA ALA A 8 1.66 4.33 -23.00
C ALA A 8 0.75 5.26 -22.19
N ASP A 9 0.70 6.56 -22.53
CA ASP A 9 -0.16 7.54 -21.86
C ASP A 9 -1.65 7.22 -22.06
N ALA A 10 -2.04 6.84 -23.29
CA ALA A 10 -3.41 6.42 -23.59
C ALA A 10 -3.82 5.16 -22.80
N LEU A 11 -2.91 4.17 -22.68
CA LEU A 11 -3.13 2.98 -21.86
C LEU A 11 -3.24 3.34 -20.38
N GLN A 12 -2.39 4.22 -19.87
CA GLN A 12 -2.43 4.67 -18.48
C GLN A 12 -3.77 5.34 -18.15
N SER A 13 -4.29 6.20 -19.05
CA SER A 13 -5.61 6.80 -18.92
C SER A 13 -6.72 5.74 -18.86
N ARG A 14 -6.67 4.73 -19.74
CA ARG A 14 -7.65 3.63 -19.74
C ARG A 14 -7.58 2.81 -18.45
N VAL A 15 -6.39 2.53 -17.95
CA VAL A 15 -6.19 1.84 -16.67
C VAL A 15 -6.79 2.66 -15.52
N GLY A 16 -6.54 3.97 -15.48
CA GLY A 16 -7.15 4.87 -14.48
C GLY A 16 -8.67 4.78 -14.49
N ASN A 17 -9.30 4.88 -15.67
CA ASN A 17 -10.75 4.75 -15.81
C ASN A 17 -11.28 3.39 -15.31
N MET A 18 -10.55 2.29 -15.55
CA MET A 18 -10.94 0.96 -15.05
C MET A 18 -10.75 0.83 -13.55
N GLN A 19 -9.71 1.43 -12.97
CA GLN A 19 -9.49 1.46 -11.52
C GLN A 19 -10.60 2.22 -10.80
N GLU A 20 -11.08 3.33 -11.36
CA GLU A 20 -12.24 4.05 -10.82
C GLU A 20 -13.53 3.24 -10.90
N ARG A 21 -13.75 2.52 -12.01
CA ARG A 21 -14.90 1.60 -12.11
C ARG A 21 -14.83 0.50 -11.06
N LEU A 22 -13.66 -0.08 -10.88
CA LEU A 22 -13.40 -1.10 -9.86
C LEU A 22 -13.66 -0.54 -8.45
N SER A 23 -13.19 0.67 -8.15
CA SER A 23 -13.40 1.30 -6.85
C SER A 23 -14.88 1.54 -6.56
N ARG A 24 -15.66 1.98 -7.54
CA ARG A 24 -17.13 2.13 -7.42
C ARG A 24 -17.83 0.80 -7.14
N ILE A 25 -17.42 -0.28 -7.81
CA ILE A 25 -17.98 -1.62 -7.58
C ILE A 25 -17.63 -2.11 -6.18
N LYS A 26 -16.37 -1.96 -5.75
CA LYS A 26 -15.94 -2.31 -4.38
C LYS A 26 -16.72 -1.51 -3.33
N ALA A 27 -16.88 -0.20 -3.52
CA ALA A 27 -17.66 0.64 -2.62
C ALA A 27 -19.13 0.21 -2.53
N ARG A 28 -19.75 -0.17 -3.67
CA ARG A 28 -21.12 -0.71 -3.67
C ARG A 28 -21.21 -2.05 -2.94
N ALA A 29 -20.23 -2.94 -3.13
CA ALA A 29 -20.18 -4.22 -2.42
C ALA A 29 -20.04 -4.01 -0.91
N GLU A 30 -19.20 -3.06 -0.49
CA GLU A 30 -19.01 -2.74 0.92
C GLU A 30 -20.28 -2.15 1.56
N LYS A 31 -20.96 -1.23 0.87
CA LYS A 31 -22.25 -0.70 1.34
C LYS A 31 -23.29 -1.80 1.55
N LYS A 32 -23.34 -2.81 0.67
CA LYS A 32 -24.22 -3.99 0.84
C LYS A 32 -23.82 -4.80 2.08
N ARG A 33 -22.52 -5.02 2.32
CA ARG A 33 -22.04 -5.72 3.52
C ARG A 33 -22.46 -5.00 4.80
N VAL A 34 -22.29 -3.69 4.87
CA VAL A 34 -22.71 -2.88 6.03
C VAL A 34 -24.22 -2.96 6.25
N LEU A 35 -25.02 -2.92 5.17
CA LEU A 35 -26.48 -3.07 5.27
C LEU A 35 -26.87 -4.45 5.81
N VAL A 36 -26.26 -5.52 5.30
CA VAL A 36 -26.49 -6.90 5.76
C VAL A 36 -26.07 -7.05 7.22
N LEU A 37 -24.91 -6.52 7.61
CA LEU A 37 -24.44 -6.52 8.99
C LEU A 37 -25.48 -5.87 9.91
N SER A 38 -25.93 -4.65 9.59
CA SER A 38 -26.94 -3.95 10.40
C SER A 38 -28.27 -4.70 10.47
N ALA A 39 -28.70 -5.33 9.37
CA ALA A 39 -29.92 -6.13 9.34
C ALA A 39 -29.79 -7.38 10.22
N MET A 40 -28.66 -8.09 10.15
CA MET A 40 -28.37 -9.26 10.99
C MET A 40 -28.29 -8.90 12.48
N GLU A 41 -27.65 -7.77 12.82
CA GLU A 41 -27.59 -7.24 14.19
C GLU A 41 -28.99 -6.96 14.74
N LYS A 42 -29.81 -6.21 13.99
CA LYS A 42 -31.19 -5.87 14.39
C LYS A 42 -32.08 -7.10 14.52
N ALA A 43 -31.87 -8.10 13.67
CA ALA A 43 -32.63 -9.36 13.70
C ALA A 43 -32.10 -10.36 14.74
N GLY A 44 -30.96 -10.09 15.40
CA GLY A 44 -30.32 -11.03 16.33
C GLY A 44 -29.79 -12.30 15.66
N LEU A 45 -29.57 -12.29 14.34
CA LEU A 45 -29.11 -13.46 13.57
C LEU A 45 -27.60 -13.57 13.62
N LYS A 46 -27.08 -14.65 14.21
CA LYS A 46 -25.63 -14.93 14.26
C LYS A 46 -25.09 -15.52 12.96
N ASN A 47 -25.90 -16.30 12.24
CA ASN A 47 -25.49 -16.96 11.01
C ASN A 47 -26.69 -17.18 10.07
N ILE A 48 -26.46 -17.07 8.78
CA ILE A 48 -27.40 -17.38 7.69
C ILE A 48 -26.68 -18.38 6.78
N THR A 49 -27.27 -19.56 6.58
CA THR A 49 -26.69 -20.63 5.74
C THR A 49 -27.66 -20.95 4.63
N GLU A 50 -27.24 -20.68 3.40
CA GLU A 50 -27.94 -21.00 2.15
C GLU A 50 -27.05 -21.93 1.30
N PRO A 51 -27.61 -22.72 0.37
CA PRO A 51 -26.84 -23.64 -0.48
C PRO A 51 -25.67 -22.96 -1.21
N ASP A 52 -25.83 -21.70 -1.61
CA ASP A 52 -24.85 -20.94 -2.40
C ASP A 52 -23.99 -19.99 -1.55
N MET A 53 -24.34 -19.75 -0.28
CA MET A 53 -23.64 -18.77 0.56
C MET A 53 -23.87 -18.98 2.05
N THR A 54 -22.82 -18.77 2.86
CA THR A 54 -22.95 -18.63 4.32
C THR A 54 -22.51 -17.23 4.75
N VAL A 55 -23.31 -16.57 5.57
CA VAL A 55 -23.00 -15.25 6.16
C VAL A 55 -23.08 -15.36 7.67
N SER A 56 -21.94 -15.19 8.33
CA SER A 56 -21.85 -15.22 9.80
C SER A 56 -21.46 -13.86 10.35
N LEU A 57 -22.17 -13.41 11.37
CA LEU A 57 -21.82 -12.25 12.15
C LEU A 57 -20.71 -12.64 13.13
N ARG A 58 -19.59 -11.91 13.10
CA ARG A 58 -18.44 -12.16 13.96
C ARG A 58 -18.01 -10.86 14.61
N ALA A 59 -17.68 -10.92 15.90
CA ALA A 59 -16.99 -9.84 16.55
C ALA A 59 -15.57 -9.74 15.98
N LEU A 60 -15.21 -8.56 15.48
CA LEU A 60 -13.82 -8.26 15.15
C LEU A 60 -13.02 -8.18 16.45
N SER A 61 -11.78 -8.65 16.41
CA SER A 61 -10.84 -8.40 17.50
C SER A 61 -10.62 -6.90 17.65
N GLN A 62 -10.47 -6.43 18.89
CA GLN A 62 -10.22 -5.01 19.14
C GLN A 62 -8.90 -4.60 18.46
N PRO A 63 -8.91 -3.56 17.63
CA PRO A 63 -7.68 -3.12 16.98
C PRO A 63 -6.72 -2.56 18.04
N LEU A 64 -5.42 -2.84 17.88
CA LEU A 64 -4.39 -2.19 18.68
C LEU A 64 -4.38 -0.70 18.34
N VAL A 65 -4.71 0.15 19.32
CA VAL A 65 -4.66 1.61 19.19
C VAL A 65 -3.46 2.10 19.99
N ILE A 66 -2.45 2.61 19.28
CA ILE A 66 -1.28 3.24 19.89
C ILE A 66 -1.57 4.73 20.04
N THR A 67 -1.64 5.22 21.28
CA THR A 67 -1.90 6.63 21.57
C THR A 67 -0.63 7.47 21.66
N ASP A 68 0.45 6.89 22.18
CA ASP A 68 1.74 7.53 22.33
C ASP A 68 2.85 6.46 22.36
N GLU A 69 3.64 6.40 21.31
CA GLU A 69 4.75 5.46 21.18
C GLU A 69 5.82 5.67 22.24
N HIS A 70 6.04 6.90 22.72
CA HIS A 70 7.10 7.20 23.69
C HIS A 70 6.81 6.65 25.09
N LYS A 71 5.55 6.34 25.39
CA LYS A 71 5.13 5.73 26.65
C LYS A 71 5.15 4.21 26.63
N ILE A 72 5.36 3.60 25.46
CA ILE A 72 5.38 2.13 25.33
C ILE A 72 6.70 1.61 25.91
N PRO A 73 6.67 0.73 26.93
CA PRO A 73 7.87 0.16 27.52
C PRO A 73 8.74 -0.57 26.50
N GLN A 74 10.07 -0.52 26.68
CA GLN A 74 11.05 -1.10 25.77
C GLN A 74 10.85 -2.62 25.52
N THR A 75 10.18 -3.33 26.43
CA THR A 75 9.83 -4.75 26.31
C THR A 75 8.95 -5.07 25.09
N TYR A 76 8.18 -4.11 24.59
CA TYR A 76 7.33 -4.27 23.40
C TYR A 76 8.02 -3.86 22.09
N TRP A 77 9.28 -3.44 22.16
CA TRP A 77 10.05 -2.99 21.00
C TRP A 77 11.07 -4.04 20.61
N ASP A 78 10.99 -4.52 19.37
CA ASP A 78 12.04 -5.35 18.80
C ASP A 78 13.30 -4.50 18.51
N PRO A 79 14.52 -5.01 18.76
CA PRO A 79 15.74 -4.31 18.40
C PRO A 79 15.80 -4.09 16.89
N GLN A 80 15.68 -2.83 16.45
CA GLN A 80 15.76 -2.52 15.03
C GLN A 80 17.21 -2.71 14.53
N PRO A 81 17.45 -3.51 13.47
CA PRO A 81 18.77 -3.59 12.85
C PRO A 81 19.24 -2.22 12.38
N LEU A 82 20.54 -1.96 12.50
CA LEU A 82 21.19 -0.71 12.10
C LEU A 82 20.73 -0.31 10.69
N LYS A 83 19.87 0.71 10.60
CA LYS A 83 19.33 1.18 9.33
C LYS A 83 20.39 1.95 8.58
N LEU A 84 20.88 1.36 7.48
CA LEU A 84 21.88 2.00 6.63
C LEU A 84 21.34 3.32 6.05
N ASN A 85 21.99 4.42 6.39
CA ASN A 85 21.67 5.71 5.80
C ASN A 85 22.29 5.81 4.40
N ARG A 86 21.54 5.34 3.39
CA ARG A 86 21.97 5.31 1.99
C ARG A 86 22.31 6.69 1.43
N LYS A 87 21.65 7.75 1.93
CA LYS A 87 21.93 9.14 1.49
C LYS A 87 23.30 9.59 1.98
N LYS A 88 23.55 9.51 3.30
CA LYS A 88 24.87 9.82 3.87
C LYS A 88 25.99 8.96 3.26
N LEU A 89 25.69 7.69 2.98
CA LEU A 89 26.62 6.78 2.31
C LEU A 89 26.93 7.23 0.88
N LYS A 90 25.90 7.57 0.09
CA LYS A 90 26.05 8.08 -1.27
C LYS A 90 26.81 9.42 -1.28
N ASP A 91 26.47 10.33 -0.38
CA ASP A 91 27.13 11.63 -0.24
C ASP A 91 28.61 11.47 0.14
N ALA A 92 28.93 10.53 1.05
CA ALA A 92 30.31 10.20 1.42
C ALA A 92 31.11 9.61 0.25
N LEU A 93 30.51 8.68 -0.51
CA LEU A 93 31.14 8.08 -1.69
C LEU A 93 31.31 9.09 -2.83
N GLN A 94 30.36 10.02 -3.01
CA GLN A 94 30.48 11.13 -3.96
C GLN A 94 31.58 12.12 -3.57
N SER A 95 31.84 12.27 -2.27
CA SER A 95 32.93 13.09 -1.73
C SER A 95 34.28 12.35 -1.70
N SER A 96 34.43 11.28 -2.49
CA SER A 96 35.64 10.44 -2.60
C SER A 96 36.12 9.78 -1.30
N LYS A 97 35.27 9.68 -0.25
CA LYS A 97 35.60 8.89 0.94
C LYS A 97 35.37 7.41 0.67
N GLN A 98 36.38 6.59 0.93
CA GLN A 98 36.26 5.14 0.80
C GLN A 98 35.42 4.61 1.97
N VAL A 99 34.28 3.99 1.67
CA VAL A 99 33.44 3.31 2.66
C VAL A 99 33.49 1.81 2.37
N SER A 100 34.06 1.04 3.30
CA SER A 100 34.13 -0.42 3.16
C SER A 100 32.72 -1.00 2.99
N GLY A 101 32.51 -1.78 1.93
CA GLY A 101 31.23 -2.41 1.61
C GLY A 101 30.29 -1.62 0.68
N ALA A 102 30.70 -0.47 0.14
CA ALA A 102 29.90 0.26 -0.84
C ALA A 102 30.73 1.00 -1.90
N THR A 103 30.30 0.94 -3.16
CA THR A 103 30.94 1.61 -4.30
C THR A 103 29.89 2.32 -5.15
N LEU A 104 30.25 3.44 -5.80
CA LEU A 104 29.42 4.04 -6.84
C LEU A 104 29.48 3.14 -8.08
N GLY A 105 28.32 2.67 -8.55
CA GLY A 105 28.23 1.96 -9.83
C GLY A 105 28.37 2.93 -11.00
N ASN A 106 28.69 2.39 -12.18
CA ASN A 106 28.73 3.16 -13.41
C ASN A 106 27.31 3.65 -13.74
N GLY A 107 27.10 4.96 -13.73
CA GLY A 107 25.84 5.56 -14.16
C GLY A 107 25.65 5.33 -15.67
N ALA A 108 24.62 4.59 -16.06
CA ALA A 108 24.25 4.49 -17.47
C ALA A 108 23.73 5.85 -17.96
N MET A 109 24.15 6.27 -19.16
CA MET A 109 23.61 7.46 -19.80
C MET A 109 22.20 7.17 -20.34
N THR A 110 21.25 8.05 -20.04
CA THR A 110 19.90 8.00 -20.61
C THR A 110 19.57 9.32 -21.29
N ILE A 111 18.80 9.25 -22.38
CA ILE A 111 18.27 10.44 -23.04
C ILE A 111 16.99 10.91 -22.34
N SER A 112 16.80 12.22 -22.23
CA SER A 112 15.56 12.84 -21.75
C SER A 112 14.93 13.61 -22.91
N VAL A 113 13.74 13.20 -23.33
CA VAL A 113 12.97 13.88 -24.38
C VAL A 113 11.81 14.60 -23.71
N ARG A 114 11.73 15.92 -23.88
CA ARG A 114 10.65 16.77 -23.36
C ARG A 114 9.91 17.39 -24.53
N THR A 115 8.61 17.12 -24.64
CA THR A 115 7.71 17.71 -25.63
C THR A 115 6.84 18.79 -24.97
N LYS A 116 6.37 19.78 -25.76
CA LYS A 116 5.42 20.81 -25.29
C LYS A 116 4.00 20.29 -25.27
#